data_AF-A0A081KAU5-F1
#
_entry.id   AF-A0A081KAU5-F1
#
_cell.length_a   1.000
_cell.length_b   1.000
_cell.length_c   1.000
_cell.angle_alpha   90.00
_cell.angle_beta   90.00
_cell.angle_gamma   90.00
#
_symmetry.space_group_name_H-M   'P 1'
#
loop_
_entity.id
_entity.type
_entity.pdbx_description
1 polymer ?
#
loop_
_entity_poly.entity_id
_entity_poly.type
_entity_poly.pdbx_seq_one_letter_code
_entity_poly.pdbx_strand_id
1 'polypeptide(L)'
;MARVEVGKGRSQIDNTVSGLSITIPSKKNYFLILFLAFWLMGWAFGEVMVLMSLFSPENNAPRLFLFAWLGGWTVGGAFAIYALLWNIKGQEIINISGIELQYIRRLPIFQRSKEFDLSSVTNLRVKVEESSMFGNYRGMEPWGISGGSIVFDYGYSTHKFGIKLDEAEAKHIVSTIRQRFKSL
;
A
#
# COMPACT_ATOMS: atom_id res chain seq x y z
N MET A 1 -32.64 -22.91 -0.59
CA MET A 1 -32.07 -21.74 0.10
C MET A 1 -30.60 -22.01 0.35
N ALA A 2 -29.68 -21.33 -0.34
CA ALA A 2 -28.25 -21.50 -0.14
C ALA A 2 -27.82 -20.68 1.09
N ARG A 3 -27.19 -21.30 2.09
CA ARG A 3 -26.55 -20.58 3.20
C ARG A 3 -25.27 -19.96 2.67
N VAL A 4 -25.20 -18.63 2.65
CA VAL A 4 -23.98 -17.89 2.33
C VAL A 4 -23.02 -18.06 3.50
N GLU A 5 -21.84 -18.62 3.26
CA GLU A 5 -20.80 -18.75 4.28
C GLU A 5 -20.34 -17.38 4.76
N VAL A 6 -20.10 -17.26 6.07
CA VAL A 6 -19.66 -16.02 6.70
C VAL A 6 -18.29 -15.66 6.10
N GLY A 7 -18.22 -14.51 5.41
CA GLY A 7 -17.00 -14.07 4.74
C GLY A 7 -15.84 -13.96 5.74
N LYS A 8 -14.84 -14.82 5.60
CA LYS A 8 -13.58 -14.69 6.35
C LYS A 8 -12.88 -13.43 5.87
N GLY A 9 -12.76 -12.44 6.75
CA GLY A 9 -11.91 -11.28 6.52
C GLY A 9 -10.47 -11.72 6.24
N ARG A 10 -9.75 -10.93 5.43
CA ARG A 10 -8.33 -11.14 5.12
C ARG A 10 -7.41 -10.70 6.27
N SER A 11 -7.92 -9.92 7.23
CA SER A 11 -7.17 -9.48 8.39
C SER A 11 -6.96 -10.62 9.38
N GLN A 12 -5.71 -10.91 9.71
CA GLN A 12 -5.37 -11.78 10.84
C GLN A 12 -5.27 -10.93 12.10
N ILE A 13 -6.06 -11.28 13.11
CA ILE A 13 -6.06 -10.62 14.41
C ILE A 13 -5.40 -11.59 15.39
N ASP A 14 -4.16 -11.30 15.75
CA ASP A 14 -3.40 -12.09 16.71
C ASP A 14 -3.38 -11.37 18.05
N ASN A 15 -3.90 -12.06 19.08
CA ASN A 15 -3.82 -11.60 20.45
C ASN A 15 -2.42 -11.92 20.99
N THR A 16 -1.55 -10.91 21.07
CA THR A 16 -0.22 -11.07 21.66
C THR A 16 -0.28 -10.78 23.16
N VAL A 17 0.62 -11.38 23.95
CA VAL A 17 0.68 -11.25 25.42
C VAL A 17 0.80 -9.78 25.89
N SER A 18 1.28 -8.88 25.03
CA SER A 18 1.51 -7.45 25.33
C SER A 18 0.58 -6.49 24.55
N GLY A 19 -0.35 -6.99 23.72
CA GLY A 19 -1.18 -6.12 22.86
C GLY A 19 -2.00 -6.85 21.78
N LEU A 20 -2.68 -6.07 20.94
CA LEU A 20 -3.45 -6.54 19.78
C LEU A 20 -2.61 -6.34 18.50
N SER A 21 -2.30 -7.40 17.76
CA SER A 21 -1.65 -7.31 16.46
C SER A 21 -2.66 -7.60 15.35
N ILE A 22 -2.80 -6.69 14.40
CA ILE A 22 -3.70 -6.82 13.25
C ILE A 22 -2.83 -6.77 12.00
N THR A 23 -2.72 -7.90 11.31
CA THR A 23 -2.01 -8.01 10.03
C THR A 23 -3.00 -7.96 8.89
N ILE A 24 -2.88 -6.93 8.04
CA ILE A 24 -3.72 -6.70 6.87
C ILE A 24 -2.83 -6.91 5.62
N PRO A 25 -2.97 -8.03 4.89
CA PRO A 25 -2.25 -8.22 3.65
C PRO A 25 -2.81 -7.30 2.55
N SER A 26 -1.93 -6.77 1.69
CA SER A 26 -2.36 -5.97 0.54
C SER A 26 -3.30 -6.76 -0.37
N LYS A 27 -4.32 -6.10 -0.91
CA LYS A 27 -5.27 -6.73 -1.85
C LYS A 27 -4.57 -6.94 -3.19
N LYS A 28 -4.24 -8.19 -3.50
CA LYS A 28 -3.60 -8.57 -4.76
C LYS A 28 -4.54 -8.29 -5.93
N ASN A 29 -4.22 -7.28 -6.72
CA ASN A 29 -4.89 -7.07 -8.00
C ASN A 29 -4.15 -7.89 -9.07
N TYR A 30 -4.58 -9.14 -9.28
CA TYR A 30 -3.93 -10.07 -10.22
C TYR A 30 -3.84 -9.51 -11.65
N PHE A 31 -4.85 -8.75 -12.10
CA PHE A 31 -4.82 -8.09 -13.40
C PHE A 31 -3.67 -7.08 -13.47
N LEU A 32 -3.55 -6.20 -12.46
CA LEU A 32 -2.49 -5.21 -12.38
C LEU A 32 -1.10 -5.87 -12.24
N ILE A 33 -1.00 -6.98 -11.49
CA ILE A 33 0.24 -7.76 -11.35
C ILE A 33 0.67 -8.34 -12.71
N LEU A 34 -0.24 -8.99 -13.43
CA LEU A 34 0.06 -9.57 -14.76
C LEU A 34 0.39 -8.50 -15.77
N PHE A 35 -0.39 -7.42 -15.80
CA PHE A 35 -0.15 -6.28 -16.69
C PHE A 35 1.22 -5.65 -16.42
N LEU A 36 1.57 -5.37 -15.16
CA LEU A 36 2.88 -4.80 -14.82
C LEU A 36 4.03 -5.76 -15.07
N ALA A 37 3.85 -7.06 -14.81
CA ALA A 37 4.87 -8.06 -15.12
C ALA A 37 5.15 -8.10 -16.64
N PHE A 38 4.09 -8.09 -17.46
CA PHE A 38 4.22 -8.03 -18.92
C PHE A 38 4.84 -6.71 -19.39
N TRP A 39 4.35 -5.59 -18.85
CA TRP A 39 4.86 -4.26 -19.18
C TRP A 39 6.34 -4.10 -18.81
N LEU A 40 6.79 -4.66 -17.68
CA LEU A 40 8.20 -4.66 -17.27
C LEU A 40 9.11 -5.44 -18.21
N MET A 41 8.61 -6.48 -18.87
CA MET A 41 9.39 -7.16 -19.93
C MET A 41 9.62 -6.23 -21.12
N GLY A 42 8.58 -5.51 -21.56
CA GLY A 42 8.70 -4.50 -22.62
C GLY A 42 9.59 -3.32 -22.21
N TRP A 43 9.50 -2.89 -20.95
CA TRP A 43 10.37 -1.86 -20.39
C TRP A 43 11.85 -2.27 -20.42
N ALA A 44 12.17 -3.49 -19.97
CA ALA A 44 13.54 -4.01 -19.95
C ALA A 44 14.08 -4.19 -21.38
N PHE A 45 13.24 -4.67 -22.30
CA PHE A 45 13.60 -4.75 -23.71
C PHE A 45 13.93 -3.37 -24.29
N GLY A 46 13.12 -2.35 -23.97
CA GLY A 46 13.38 -0.96 -24.36
C GLY A 46 14.71 -0.42 -23.83
N GLU A 47 15.04 -0.67 -22.55
CA GLU A 47 16.35 -0.27 -21.99
C GLU A 47 17.51 -0.94 -22.73
N VAL A 48 17.44 -2.26 -22.95
CA VAL A 48 18.49 -3.01 -23.63
C VAL A 48 18.69 -2.52 -25.06
N MET A 49 17.60 -2.26 -25.80
CA MET A 49 17.68 -1.75 -27.17
C MET A 49 18.35 -0.37 -27.24
N VAL A 50 18.01 0.54 -26.33
CA VAL A 50 18.63 1.88 -26.27
C VAL A 50 20.11 1.75 -25.90
N LEU A 51 20.45 0.92 -24.91
CA LEU A 51 21.84 0.65 -24.52
C LEU A 51 22.65 0.09 -25.70
N MET A 52 22.13 -0.90 -26.43
CA MET A 52 22.78 -1.45 -27.62
C MET A 52 22.99 -0.40 -28.71
N SER A 53 22.00 0.50 -28.91
CA SER A 53 22.12 1.61 -29.86
C SER A 53 23.20 2.62 -29.46
N LEU A 54 23.43 2.84 -28.16
CA LEU A 54 24.46 3.76 -27.67
C LEU A 54 25.89 3.23 -27.92
N PHE A 55 26.07 1.91 -27.95
CA PHE A 55 27.35 1.27 -28.27
C PHE A 55 27.56 1.05 -29.78
N SER A 56 26.54 1.27 -30.60
CA SER A 56 26.61 1.11 -32.05
C SER A 56 27.27 2.34 -32.71
N PRO A 57 28.31 2.17 -33.55
CA PRO A 57 29.04 3.28 -34.17
C PRO A 57 28.20 4.17 -35.11
N GLU A 58 27.12 3.63 -35.68
CA GLU A 58 26.28 4.30 -36.70
C GLU A 58 25.17 5.19 -36.12
N ASN A 59 25.10 5.38 -34.80
CA ASN A 59 23.95 6.03 -34.19
C ASN A 59 24.00 7.57 -34.35
N ASN A 60 23.16 8.10 -35.25
CA ASN A 60 22.99 9.53 -35.51
C ASN A 60 22.00 10.22 -34.54
N ALA A 61 21.42 9.49 -33.59
CA ALA A 61 20.50 10.05 -32.62
C ALA A 61 21.20 11.00 -31.63
N PRO A 62 20.53 12.06 -31.15
CA PRO A 62 21.11 12.96 -30.16
C PRO A 62 21.39 12.22 -28.85
N ARG A 63 22.67 11.96 -28.53
CA ARG A 63 23.08 11.18 -27.35
C ARG A 63 22.52 11.75 -26.04
N LEU A 64 22.45 13.08 -25.92
CA LEU A 64 21.90 13.76 -24.74
C LEU A 64 20.41 13.43 -24.55
N PHE A 65 19.64 13.37 -25.64
CA PHE A 65 18.23 12.98 -25.61
C PHE A 65 18.09 11.52 -25.19
N LEU A 66 18.92 10.62 -25.72
CA LEU A 66 18.89 9.21 -25.32
C LEU A 66 19.20 9.00 -23.83
N PHE A 67 20.17 9.73 -23.27
CA PHE A 67 20.46 9.66 -21.83
C PHE A 67 19.31 10.20 -20.98
N ALA A 68 18.71 11.34 -21.37
CA ALA A 68 17.56 11.90 -20.67
C ALA A 68 16.33 10.98 -20.75
N TRP A 69 16.07 10.42 -21.93
CA TRP A 69 15.03 9.43 -22.18
C TRP A 69 15.25 8.17 -21.35
N LEU A 70 16.46 7.60 -21.38
CA LEU A 70 16.82 6.42 -20.61
C LEU A 70 16.64 6.69 -19.11
N GLY A 71 17.11 7.83 -18.60
CA GLY A 71 16.92 8.21 -17.20
C GLY A 71 15.44 8.28 -16.79
N GLY A 72 14.60 8.96 -17.60
CA GLY A 72 13.16 9.02 -17.36
C GLY A 72 12.49 7.65 -17.44
N TRP A 73 12.88 6.84 -18.43
CA TRP A 73 12.40 5.47 -18.62
C TRP A 73 12.77 4.58 -17.43
N THR A 74 14.02 4.67 -16.93
CA THR A 74 14.49 3.91 -15.78
C THR A 74 13.71 4.25 -14.51
N VAL A 75 13.42 5.53 -14.29
CA VAL A 75 12.58 5.98 -13.16
C VAL A 75 11.16 5.39 -13.26
N GLY A 76 10.57 5.38 -14.45
CA GLY A 76 9.27 4.76 -14.68
C GLY A 76 9.26 3.25 -14.38
N GLY A 77 10.30 2.53 -14.81
CA GLY A 77 10.48 1.11 -14.50
C GLY A 77 10.67 0.83 -13.01
N ALA A 78 11.52 1.62 -12.34
CA ALA A 78 11.73 1.52 -10.90
C ALA A 78 10.42 1.70 -10.12
N PHE A 79 9.58 2.66 -10.53
CA PHE A 79 8.26 2.86 -9.94
C PHE A 79 7.33 1.66 -10.19
N ALA A 80 7.31 1.12 -11.41
CA ALA A 80 6.52 -0.07 -11.74
C ALA A 80 6.95 -1.32 -10.95
N ILE A 81 8.26 -1.53 -10.77
CA ILE A 81 8.81 -2.60 -9.93
C ILE A 81 8.37 -2.42 -8.48
N TYR A 82 8.48 -1.21 -7.94
CA TYR A 82 8.03 -0.90 -6.58
C TYR A 82 6.54 -1.20 -6.39
N ALA A 83 5.69 -0.78 -7.34
CA ALA A 83 4.27 -1.04 -7.29
C ALA A 83 3.94 -2.53 -7.44
N LEU A 84 4.65 -3.26 -8.30
CA LEU A 84 4.51 -4.71 -8.44
C LEU A 84 4.87 -5.44 -7.14
N LEU A 85 6.02 -5.11 -6.54
CA LEU A 85 6.45 -5.68 -5.26
C LEU A 85 5.44 -5.41 -4.13
N TRP A 86 4.90 -4.19 -4.07
CA TRP A 86 3.85 -3.83 -3.11
C TRP A 86 2.56 -4.62 -3.33
N ASN A 87 2.16 -4.90 -4.58
CA ASN A 87 0.98 -5.71 -4.87
C ASN A 87 1.17 -7.20 -4.58
N ILE A 88 2.40 -7.74 -4.68
CA ILE A 88 2.67 -9.16 -4.44
C ILE A 88 2.87 -9.45 -2.94
N LYS A 89 3.69 -8.64 -2.25
CA LYS A 89 4.15 -8.89 -0.87
C LYS A 89 3.92 -7.74 0.12
N GLY A 90 3.24 -6.66 -0.29
CA GLY A 90 2.92 -5.57 0.63
C GLY A 90 2.02 -6.06 1.76
N GLN A 91 2.42 -5.78 3.00
CA GLN A 91 1.64 -6.09 4.19
C GLN A 91 1.63 -4.89 5.11
N GLU A 92 0.47 -4.59 5.68
CA GLU A 92 0.31 -3.62 6.76
C GLU A 92 0.15 -4.39 8.06
N ILE A 93 0.94 -4.05 9.07
CA ILE A 93 0.87 -4.63 10.41
C ILE A 93 0.59 -3.49 11.38
N ILE A 94 -0.44 -3.67 12.20
CA ILE A 94 -0.85 -2.70 13.21
C ILE A 94 -0.70 -3.38 14.54
N ASN A 95 0.25 -2.91 15.35
CA ASN A 95 0.43 -3.40 16.71
C ASN A 95 -0.09 -2.34 17.67
N ILE A 96 -1.09 -2.69 18.46
CA ILE A 96 -1.63 -1.82 19.50
C ILE A 96 -1.20 -2.40 20.83
N SER A 97 -0.23 -1.74 21.47
CA SER A 97 0.12 -1.96 22.86
C SER A 97 -0.70 -1.01 23.75
N GLY A 98 -0.72 -1.25 25.06
CA GLY A 98 -1.52 -0.44 26.01
C GLY A 98 -1.18 1.05 26.06
N ILE A 99 -0.03 1.43 25.51
CA ILE A 99 0.54 2.79 25.53
C ILE A 99 0.82 3.33 24.12
N GLU A 100 1.04 2.47 23.14
CA GLU A 100 1.49 2.85 21.80
C GLU A 100 0.75 2.07 20.70
N LEU A 101 0.45 2.76 19.61
CA LEU A 101 0.00 2.20 18.35
C LEU A 101 1.14 2.27 17.34
N GLN A 102 1.67 1.11 16.96
CA GLN A 102 2.67 1.00 15.90
C GLN A 102 2.00 0.62 14.58
N TYR A 103 2.24 1.43 13.56
CA TYR A 103 1.82 1.20 12.19
C TYR A 103 3.04 0.84 11.33
N ILE A 104 3.09 -0.40 10.84
CA ILE A 104 4.22 -0.94 10.09
C ILE A 104 3.77 -1.29 8.67
N ARG A 105 4.42 -0.68 7.69
CA ARG A 105 4.36 -1.11 6.29
C ARG A 105 5.55 -1.99 5.99
N ARG A 106 5.29 -3.28 5.73
CA ARG A 106 6.32 -4.26 5.39
C ARG A 106 6.31 -4.52 3.89
N LEU A 107 7.43 -4.25 3.24
CA LEU A 107 7.82 -4.82 1.95
C LEU A 107 8.97 -5.82 2.20
N PRO A 108 9.19 -6.78 1.29
CA PRO A 108 10.34 -7.69 1.36
C PRO A 108 11.71 -6.99 1.40
N ILE A 109 11.82 -5.78 0.83
CA ILE A 109 13.08 -5.03 0.72
C ILE A 109 13.14 -3.88 1.73
N PHE A 110 11.99 -3.39 2.21
CA PHE A 110 11.93 -2.20 3.05
C PHE A 110 10.79 -2.28 4.07
N GLN A 111 11.10 -1.93 5.31
CA GLN A 111 10.14 -1.80 6.39
C GLN A 111 10.06 -0.33 6.79
N ARG A 112 8.85 0.24 6.82
CA ARG A 112 8.61 1.53 7.46
C ARG A 112 7.68 1.34 8.63
N SER A 113 8.17 1.59 9.84
CA SER A 113 7.35 1.70 11.05
C SER A 113 7.12 3.16 11.40
N LYS A 114 5.93 3.45 11.94
CA LYS A 114 5.60 4.69 12.62
C LYS A 114 4.96 4.32 13.95
N GLU A 115 5.38 4.99 15.01
CA GLU A 115 4.90 4.77 16.36
C GLU A 115 4.07 6.00 16.76
N PHE A 116 2.91 5.75 17.37
CA PHE A 116 1.97 6.78 17.79
C PHE A 116 1.57 6.51 19.24
N ASP A 117 1.60 7.53 20.09
CA ASP A 117 1.09 7.40 21.46
C ASP A 117 -0.42 7.16 21.46
N LEU A 118 -0.87 6.10 22.12
CA LEU A 118 -2.27 5.71 22.18
C LEU A 118 -3.15 6.80 22.82
N SER A 119 -2.59 7.55 23.77
CA SER A 119 -3.26 8.66 24.46
C SER A 119 -3.61 9.84 23.53
N SER A 120 -2.87 9.99 22.43
CA SER A 120 -3.04 11.09 21.48
C SER A 120 -3.84 10.68 20.24
N VAL A 121 -4.16 9.39 20.10
CA VAL A 121 -5.05 8.87 19.05
C VAL A 121 -6.49 9.18 19.44
N THR A 122 -7.21 9.90 18.59
CA THR A 122 -8.61 10.26 18.80
C THR A 122 -9.43 10.03 17.53
N ASN A 123 -10.75 9.96 17.69
CA ASN A 123 -11.71 9.83 16.58
C ASN A 123 -11.41 8.67 15.63
N LEU A 124 -11.10 7.48 16.17
CA LEU A 124 -10.95 6.27 15.36
C LEU A 124 -12.30 5.94 14.70
N ARG A 125 -12.36 6.07 13.37
CA ARG A 125 -13.59 5.88 12.60
C ARG A 125 -13.32 5.15 11.30
N VAL A 126 -14.32 4.37 10.88
CA VAL A 126 -14.35 3.86 9.51
C VAL A 126 -14.78 5.01 8.63
N LYS A 127 -13.90 5.45 7.74
CA LYS A 127 -14.29 6.34 6.65
C LYS A 127 -14.59 5.44 5.47
N VAL A 128 -15.88 5.25 5.20
CA VAL A 128 -16.30 4.74 3.89
C VAL A 128 -15.72 5.72 2.88
N GLU A 129 -14.80 5.25 2.04
CA GLU A 129 -14.29 6.04 0.92
C GLU A 129 -15.49 6.30 0.01
N GLU A 130 -16.27 7.36 0.29
CA GLU A 130 -16.89 8.13 -0.76
C GLU A 130 -15.74 8.47 -1.69
N SER A 131 -15.77 7.86 -2.87
CA SER A 131 -14.79 7.98 -3.92
C SER A 131 -14.83 9.40 -4.51
N SER A 132 -14.56 10.41 -3.67
CA SER A 132 -14.53 11.79 -4.09
C SER A 132 -13.52 11.92 -5.21
N MET A 133 -13.98 12.40 -6.37
CA MET A 133 -13.18 12.29 -7.59
C MET A 133 -11.92 13.17 -7.62
N PHE A 134 -11.74 14.01 -6.60
CA PHE A 134 -10.92 15.22 -6.63
C PHE A 134 -9.86 15.29 -5.51
N GLY A 135 -9.50 14.18 -4.87
CA GLY A 135 -8.47 14.16 -3.82
C GLY A 135 -7.03 14.00 -4.34
N ASN A 136 -6.09 14.81 -3.83
CA ASN A 136 -4.66 14.85 -4.18
C ASN A 136 -3.85 13.54 -3.99
N TYR A 137 -4.45 12.47 -3.48
CA TYR A 137 -3.78 11.18 -3.20
C TYR A 137 -4.11 10.07 -4.21
N ARG A 138 -4.93 10.37 -5.24
CA ARG A 138 -5.39 9.42 -6.27
C ARG A 138 -4.29 8.82 -7.14
N GLY A 139 -3.14 9.48 -7.28
CA GLY A 139 -2.03 8.95 -8.09
C GLY A 139 -1.51 7.60 -7.61
N MET A 140 -1.72 7.24 -6.34
CA MET A 140 -1.17 6.02 -5.70
C MET A 140 -2.23 4.98 -5.28
N GLU A 141 -3.52 5.31 -5.36
CA GLU A 141 -4.65 4.42 -5.01
C GLU A 141 -4.87 3.25 -6.00
N PRO A 142 -4.79 3.45 -7.33
CA PRO A 142 -4.88 2.35 -8.30
C PRO A 142 -3.78 1.31 -8.06
N TRP A 143 -2.58 1.79 -7.71
CA TRP A 143 -1.40 1.01 -7.37
C TRP A 143 -1.50 0.29 -6.02
N GLY A 144 -2.53 0.60 -5.22
CA GLY A 144 -2.73 0.00 -3.90
C GLY A 144 -1.70 0.44 -2.86
N ILE A 145 -0.93 1.49 -3.11
CA ILE A 145 0.14 2.03 -2.23
C ILE A 145 -0.43 3.04 -1.22
N SER A 146 -1.53 3.69 -1.61
CA SER A 146 -2.29 4.65 -0.82
C SER A 146 -3.77 4.26 -0.82
N GLY A 147 -4.50 4.71 0.19
CA GLY A 147 -5.87 4.33 0.48
C GLY A 147 -6.01 3.83 1.91
N GLY A 148 -7.22 3.85 2.48
CA GLY A 148 -7.42 3.39 3.84
C GLY A 148 -8.83 3.61 4.33
N SER A 149 -9.53 2.52 4.64
CA SER A 149 -10.92 2.55 5.10
C SER A 149 -11.04 2.97 6.57
N ILE A 150 -9.94 2.96 7.34
CA ILE A 150 -9.92 3.34 8.75
C ILE A 150 -9.04 4.58 8.92
N VAL A 151 -9.58 5.59 9.60
CA VAL A 151 -8.88 6.85 9.86
C VAL A 151 -8.89 7.17 11.35
N PHE A 152 -7.81 7.78 11.81
CA PHE A 152 -7.67 8.29 13.17
C PHE A 152 -6.97 9.64 13.15
N ASP A 153 -7.27 10.47 14.13
CA ASP A 153 -6.68 11.78 14.31
C ASP A 153 -5.58 11.69 15.39
N TYR A 154 -4.40 12.23 15.09
CA TYR A 154 -3.26 12.32 15.99
C TYR A 154 -2.81 13.79 16.03
N GLY A 155 -3.16 14.48 17.11
CA GLY A 155 -2.98 15.93 17.24
C GLY A 155 -3.65 16.69 16.09
N TYR A 156 -2.87 17.40 15.26
CA TYR A 156 -3.35 18.15 14.09
C TYR A 156 -3.25 17.37 12.77
N SER A 157 -2.97 16.06 12.82
CA SER A 157 -2.75 15.23 11.63
C SER A 157 -3.69 14.03 11.59
N THR A 158 -4.35 13.80 10.45
CA THR A 158 -5.19 12.63 10.23
C THR A 158 -4.39 11.54 9.52
N HIS A 159 -4.33 10.36 10.14
CA HIS A 159 -3.68 9.17 9.60
C HIS A 159 -4.72 8.14 9.13
N LYS A 160 -4.36 7.38 8.08
CA LYS A 160 -5.23 6.38 7.47
C LYS A 160 -4.52 5.04 7.34
N PHE A 161 -5.23 3.95 7.55
CA PHE A 161 -4.75 2.58 7.37
C PHE A 161 -5.87 1.64 6.90
N GLY A 162 -5.50 0.41 6.52
CA GLY A 162 -6.46 -0.56 6.00
C GLY A 162 -6.72 -0.34 4.52
N ILE A 163 -5.66 -0.38 3.72
CA ILE A 163 -5.75 -0.18 2.26
C ILE A 163 -6.72 -1.20 1.65
N LYS A 164 -7.78 -0.73 0.98
CA LYS A 164 -8.81 -1.56 0.30
C LYS A 164 -9.51 -2.57 1.23
N LEU A 165 -9.67 -2.23 2.50
CA LEU A 165 -10.39 -3.06 3.47
C LEU A 165 -11.89 -2.95 3.21
N ASP A 166 -12.59 -4.09 3.24
CA ASP A 166 -14.03 -4.08 3.06
C ASP A 166 -14.70 -3.31 4.20
N GLU A 167 -15.80 -2.61 3.94
CA GLU A 167 -16.46 -1.79 4.95
C GLU A 167 -16.89 -2.62 6.17
N ALA A 168 -17.38 -3.84 5.95
CA ALA A 168 -17.79 -4.74 7.03
C ALA A 168 -16.59 -5.19 7.86
N GLU A 169 -15.47 -5.49 7.21
CA GLU A 169 -14.21 -5.87 7.86
C GLU A 169 -13.63 -4.67 8.64
N ALA A 170 -13.74 -3.46 8.11
CA ALA A 170 -13.24 -2.24 8.75
C ALA A 170 -14.05 -1.89 9.99
N LYS A 171 -15.38 -2.01 9.91
CA LYS A 171 -16.28 -1.85 11.06
C LYS A 171 -15.99 -2.89 12.13
N HIS A 172 -15.77 -4.14 11.74
CA HIS A 172 -15.40 -5.20 12.66
C HIS A 172 -14.10 -4.86 13.40
N ILE A 173 -13.02 -4.51 12.68
CA ILE A 173 -11.74 -4.11 13.28
C ILE A 173 -11.88 -2.94 14.24
N VAL A 174 -12.55 -1.85 13.84
CA VAL A 174 -12.76 -0.67 14.69
C VAL A 174 -13.57 -1.03 15.95
N SER A 175 -14.60 -1.88 15.82
CA SER A 175 -15.39 -2.33 16.95
C SER A 175 -14.57 -3.16 17.95
N THR A 176 -13.69 -4.03 17.46
CA THR A 176 -12.77 -4.82 18.30
C THR A 176 -11.79 -3.92 19.05
N ILE A 177 -11.26 -2.89 18.38
CA ILE A 177 -10.34 -1.92 19.00
C ILE A 177 -11.07 -1.13 20.10
N ARG A 178 -12.26 -0.57 19.81
CA ARG A 178 -13.05 0.20 20.80
C ARG A 178 -13.48 -0.62 22.01
N GLN A 179 -13.85 -1.89 21.80
CA GLN A 179 -14.22 -2.77 22.91
C GLN A 179 -13.07 -2.99 23.88
N ARG A 180 -11.83 -3.08 23.37
CA ARG A 180 -10.64 -3.33 24.17
C ARG A 180 -10.03 -2.05 24.75
N PHE A 181 -10.12 -0.95 24.02
CA PHE A 181 -9.60 0.36 24.39
C PHE A 181 -10.77 1.34 24.42
N LYS A 182 -11.48 1.37 25.56
CA LYS A 182 -12.67 2.22 25.80
C LYS A 182 -12.42 3.73 25.62
N SER A 183 -11.17 4.17 25.48
CA SER A 183 -10.75 5.57 25.33
C SER A 183 -10.51 6.01 23.87
N LEU A 184 -10.75 5.16 22.87
CA LEU A 184 -10.50 5.41 21.44
C LEU A 184 -11.77 5.55 20.57
#